data_AF-G2ZCY1-F1
#
_entry.id   AF-G2ZCY1-F1
#
_cell.length_a   1.000
_cell.length_b   1.000
_cell.length_c   1.000
_cell.angle_alpha   90.00
_cell.angle_beta   90.00
_cell.angle_gamma   90.00
#
_symmetry.space_group_name_H-M   'P 1'
#
loop_
_entity.id
_entity.type
_entity.pdbx_description
1 polymer ?
#
loop_
_entity_poly.entity_id
_entity_poly.type
_entity_poly.pdbx_seq_one_letter_code
_entity_poly.pdbx_strand_id
1 'polypeptide(L)'
;MGNWQQKWESWRDMTTAMQQEIKIEAAEKVTTYIKNAQFEEATSVIRQTEILLNELDFEAKMARVEEHLQAFTTEQEVAKSFEASQLQNLEKPFVNVTFDLSEVKSTAIKQFTKRDFKLVDSSEIDMQFLKGNRNFYLTIFNPEEDTTVHYAHLDEKCQYKNIGFICQNEAAAKSATDITNEWLETLEAPRKKFLTINIANLDAMKQNLEILFQ
;
A
#
# COMPACT_ATOMS: atom_id res chain seq x y z
N MET A 1 11.61 14.83 11.99
CA MET A 1 12.08 13.46 11.66
C MET A 1 10.88 12.55 11.67
N GLY A 2 10.70 11.74 10.63
CA GLY A 2 9.51 10.88 10.50
C GLY A 2 9.49 9.80 11.58
N ASN A 3 8.29 9.42 12.03
CA ASN A 3 8.04 8.37 13.04
C ASN A 3 8.81 7.05 12.73
N TRP A 4 9.03 6.74 11.46
CA TRP A 4 9.77 5.55 11.03
C TRP A 4 11.29 5.66 11.24
N GLN A 5 11.89 6.85 11.10
CA GLN A 5 13.34 7.06 11.26
C GLN A 5 13.78 6.87 12.71
N GLN A 6 12.98 7.36 13.66
CA GLN A 6 13.24 7.17 15.08
C GLN A 6 13.07 5.71 15.52
N LYS A 7 12.04 5.02 14.99
CA LYS A 7 11.86 3.57 15.23
C LYS A 7 13.03 2.76 14.66
N TRP A 8 13.55 3.17 13.51
CA TRP A 8 14.70 2.55 12.88
C TRP A 8 15.98 2.70 13.71
N GLU A 9 16.31 3.93 14.11
CA GLU A 9 17.49 4.20 14.96
C GLU A 9 17.42 3.40 16.27
N SER A 10 16.24 3.37 16.91
CA SER A 10 16.03 2.59 18.13
C SER A 10 16.24 1.09 17.93
N TRP A 11 15.85 0.53 16.78
CA TRP A 11 16.02 -0.89 16.49
C TRP A 11 17.47 -1.25 16.19
N ARG A 12 18.17 -0.38 15.43
CA ARG A 12 19.61 -0.53 15.17
C ARG A 12 20.39 -0.52 16.48
N ASP A 13 20.12 0.45 17.35
CA ASP A 13 20.85 0.60 18.61
C ASP A 13 20.58 -0.60 19.56
N MET A 14 19.33 -1.10 19.60
CA MET A 14 18.98 -2.32 20.34
C MET A 14 19.70 -3.57 19.81
N THR A 15 19.84 -3.69 18.49
CA THR A 15 20.54 -4.81 17.85
C THR A 15 22.03 -4.79 18.18
N THR A 16 22.67 -3.62 18.12
CA THR A 16 24.08 -3.45 18.49
C THR A 16 24.31 -3.83 19.96
N ALA A 17 23.40 -3.43 20.85
CA ALA A 17 23.46 -3.83 22.25
C ALA A 17 23.36 -5.36 22.42
N MET A 18 22.42 -6.00 21.72
CA MET A 18 22.24 -7.46 21.75
C MET A 18 23.47 -8.21 21.23
N GLN A 19 24.11 -7.73 20.16
CA GLN A 19 25.36 -8.31 19.66
C GLN A 19 26.50 -8.21 20.69
N GLN A 20 26.58 -7.11 21.44
CA GLN A 20 27.59 -6.96 22.50
C GLN A 20 27.35 -7.92 23.65
N GLU A 21 26.10 -8.07 24.11
CA GLU A 21 25.75 -9.02 25.18
C GLU A 21 26.08 -10.47 24.79
N ILE A 22 25.73 -10.88 23.56
CA ILE A 22 26.04 -12.20 23.03
C ILE A 22 27.56 -12.47 23.01
N LYS A 23 28.37 -11.48 22.63
CA LYS A 23 29.84 -11.60 22.62
C LYS A 23 30.42 -11.75 24.02
N ILE A 24 29.88 -11.00 24.99
CA ILE A 24 30.32 -11.07 26.39
C ILE A 24 29.99 -12.45 26.96
N GLU A 25 28.75 -12.91 26.82
CA GLU A 25 28.32 -14.22 27.34
C GLU A 25 29.09 -15.38 26.69
N ALA A 26 29.36 -15.30 25.38
CA ALA A 26 30.18 -16.27 24.67
C ALA A 26 31.63 -16.28 25.19
N ALA A 27 32.23 -15.12 25.41
CA ALA A 27 33.59 -15.02 25.95
C ALA A 27 33.71 -15.62 27.35
N GLU A 28 32.70 -15.42 28.21
CA GLU A 28 32.64 -16.02 29.54
C GLU A 28 32.54 -17.55 29.48
N LYS A 29 31.67 -18.08 28.61
CA LYS A 29 31.52 -19.52 28.38
C LYS A 29 32.79 -20.16 27.82
N VAL A 30 33.40 -19.55 26.79
CA VAL A 30 34.66 -20.01 26.20
C VAL A 30 35.78 -20.02 27.23
N THR A 31 35.89 -18.96 28.04
CA THR A 31 36.88 -18.88 29.13
C THR A 31 36.69 -20.02 30.14
N THR A 32 35.44 -20.34 30.48
CA THR A 32 35.10 -21.43 31.40
C THR A 32 35.50 -22.78 30.82
N TYR A 33 35.16 -23.05 29.55
CA TYR A 33 35.52 -24.30 28.88
C TYR A 33 37.04 -24.46 28.70
N ILE A 34 37.77 -23.39 28.36
CA ILE A 34 39.24 -23.41 28.27
C ILE A 34 39.87 -23.75 29.63
N LYS A 35 39.39 -23.14 30.73
CA LYS A 35 39.87 -23.44 32.10
C LYS A 35 39.66 -24.90 32.50
N ASN A 36 38.64 -25.55 31.93
CA ASN A 36 38.30 -26.95 32.18
C ASN A 36 38.91 -27.91 31.14
N ALA A 37 39.78 -27.43 30.24
CA ALA A 37 40.37 -28.21 29.13
C ALA A 37 39.34 -28.82 28.15
N GLN A 38 38.14 -28.22 28.07
CA GLN A 38 37.04 -28.60 27.19
C GLN A 38 37.09 -27.83 25.86
N PHE A 39 38.10 -28.15 25.04
CA PHE A 39 38.40 -27.37 23.84
C PHE A 39 37.39 -27.55 22.70
N GLU A 40 36.77 -28.74 22.60
CA GLU A 40 35.71 -28.99 21.59
C GLU A 40 34.47 -28.17 21.90
N GLU A 41 34.07 -28.08 23.17
CA GLU A 41 32.95 -27.29 23.64
C GLU A 41 33.21 -25.79 23.48
N ALA A 42 34.44 -25.34 23.76
CA ALA A 42 34.85 -23.95 23.52
C ALA A 42 34.76 -23.59 22.02
N THR A 43 35.22 -24.48 21.14
CA THR A 43 35.15 -24.30 19.68
C THR A 43 33.70 -24.30 19.18
N SER A 44 32.86 -25.16 19.76
CA SER A 44 31.42 -25.22 19.45
C SER A 44 30.71 -23.91 19.82
N VAL A 45 31.00 -23.35 20.99
CA VAL A 45 30.44 -22.05 21.41
C VAL A 45 30.87 -20.94 20.48
N ILE A 46 32.16 -20.86 20.11
CA ILE A 46 32.66 -19.85 19.15
C ILE A 46 31.88 -19.94 17.83
N ARG A 47 31.73 -21.16 17.28
CA ARG A 47 31.01 -21.36 16.01
C ARG A 47 29.54 -20.98 16.11
N GLN A 48 28.87 -21.32 17.21
CA GLN A 48 27.46 -20.96 17.43
C GLN A 48 27.28 -19.45 17.56
N THR A 49 28.20 -18.78 18.27
CA THR A 49 28.21 -17.33 18.40
C THR A 49 28.46 -16.64 17.05
N GLU A 50 29.36 -17.15 16.22
CA GLU A 50 29.58 -16.62 14.86
C GLU A 50 28.33 -16.72 13.98
N ILE A 51 27.63 -17.86 14.02
CA ILE A 51 26.37 -18.04 13.27
C ILE A 51 25.32 -17.04 13.75
N LEU A 52 25.13 -16.92 15.07
CA LEU A 52 24.13 -16.02 15.65
C LEU A 52 24.44 -14.55 15.35
N LEU A 53 25.70 -14.14 15.41
CA LEU A 53 26.10 -12.77 15.08
C LEU A 53 25.91 -12.47 13.58
N ASN A 54 26.19 -13.43 12.69
CA ASN A 54 25.91 -13.28 11.26
C ASN A 54 24.41 -13.17 10.96
N GLU A 55 23.56 -13.86 11.73
CA GLU A 55 22.11 -13.71 11.60
C GLU A 55 21.61 -12.34 12.08
N LEU A 56 22.27 -11.78 13.10
CA LEU A 56 22.00 -10.45 13.66
C LEU A 56 22.75 -9.33 12.95
N ASP A 57 23.51 -9.60 11.88
CA ASP A 57 24.21 -8.56 11.12
C ASP A 57 23.24 -7.81 10.19
N PHE A 58 22.56 -6.84 10.79
CA PHE A 58 21.63 -5.95 10.10
C PHE A 58 22.34 -4.96 9.18
N GLU A 59 23.61 -4.62 9.43
CA GLU A 59 24.39 -3.74 8.54
C GLU A 59 24.63 -4.43 7.20
N ALA A 60 25.05 -5.70 7.18
CA ALA A 60 25.21 -6.45 5.94
C ALA A 60 23.88 -6.68 5.20
N LYS A 61 22.79 -6.93 5.94
CA LYS A 61 21.45 -7.08 5.36
C LYS A 61 20.91 -5.75 4.82
N MET A 62 21.19 -4.62 5.47
CA MET A 62 20.80 -3.31 4.94
C MET A 62 21.65 -2.83 3.80
N ALA A 63 22.96 -3.05 3.83
CA ALA A 63 23.81 -2.77 2.69
C ALA A 63 23.29 -3.49 1.44
N ARG A 64 22.81 -4.73 1.58
CA ARG A 64 22.12 -5.44 0.50
C ARG A 64 20.79 -4.80 0.11
N VAL A 65 19.97 -4.35 1.05
CA VAL A 65 18.70 -3.69 0.72
C VAL A 65 18.95 -2.35 0.01
N GLU A 66 19.93 -1.57 0.46
CA GLU A 66 20.38 -0.33 -0.18
C GLU A 66 20.96 -0.60 -1.58
N GLU A 67 21.76 -1.65 -1.73
CA GLU A 67 22.27 -2.11 -3.04
C GLU A 67 21.12 -2.53 -3.97
N HIS A 68 20.10 -3.25 -3.49
CA HIS A 68 18.92 -3.59 -4.28
C HIS A 68 18.08 -2.35 -4.63
N LEU A 69 17.95 -1.38 -3.72
CA LEU A 69 17.23 -0.13 -3.98
C LEU A 69 17.99 0.73 -5.00
N GLN A 70 19.33 0.80 -4.90
CA GLN A 70 20.17 1.48 -5.88
C GLN A 70 20.16 0.77 -7.24
N ALA A 71 20.22 -0.56 -7.26
CA ALA A 71 20.10 -1.36 -8.48
C ALA A 71 18.74 -1.15 -9.14
N PHE A 72 17.64 -1.17 -8.36
CA PHE A 72 16.30 -0.86 -8.86
C PHE A 72 16.17 0.56 -9.42
N THR A 73 16.78 1.55 -8.74
CA THR A 73 16.80 2.93 -9.20
C THR A 73 17.63 3.08 -10.48
N THR A 74 18.77 2.39 -10.57
CA THR A 74 19.64 2.38 -11.74
C THR A 74 18.99 1.65 -12.91
N GLU A 75 18.31 0.53 -12.67
CA GLU A 75 17.51 -0.18 -13.67
C GLU A 75 16.33 0.67 -14.15
N GLN A 76 15.70 1.49 -13.29
CA GLN A 76 14.71 2.48 -13.71
C GLN A 76 15.33 3.61 -14.54
N GLU A 77 16.53 4.09 -14.23
CA GLU A 77 17.22 5.12 -15.03
C GLU A 77 17.73 4.57 -16.38
N VAL A 78 18.19 3.32 -16.40
CA VAL A 78 18.57 2.60 -17.64
C VAL A 78 17.32 2.28 -18.47
N ALA A 79 16.20 1.89 -17.85
CA ALA A 79 14.92 1.71 -18.54
C ALA A 79 14.38 3.04 -19.09
N LYS A 80 14.45 4.13 -18.33
CA LYS A 80 14.04 5.48 -18.80
C LYS A 80 14.96 6.02 -19.89
N SER A 81 16.27 5.77 -19.85
CA SER A 81 17.20 6.19 -20.91
C SER A 81 17.12 5.31 -22.16
N PHE A 82 16.83 4.02 -22.01
CA PHE A 82 16.51 3.11 -23.12
C PHE A 82 15.16 3.47 -23.78
N GLU A 83 14.13 3.80 -22.98
CA GLU A 83 12.86 4.34 -23.48
C GLU A 83 13.05 5.69 -24.18
N ALA A 84 13.84 6.62 -23.61
CA ALA A 84 14.15 7.91 -24.25
C ALA A 84 14.88 7.75 -25.61
N SER A 85 15.67 6.69 -25.77
CA SER A 85 16.37 6.36 -27.03
C SER A 85 15.46 5.72 -28.08
N GLN A 86 14.40 5.02 -27.66
CA GLN A 86 13.39 4.43 -28.57
C GLN A 86 12.19 5.36 -28.85
N LEU A 87 11.94 6.36 -27.99
CA LEU A 87 10.83 7.30 -28.11
C LEU A 87 11.04 8.40 -29.18
N GLN A 88 12.21 8.52 -29.81
CA GLN A 88 12.35 9.41 -30.98
C GLN A 88 11.62 8.91 -32.24
N ASN A 89 11.07 7.70 -32.26
CA ASN A 89 10.42 7.14 -33.46
C ASN A 89 9.01 6.59 -33.30
N LEU A 90 8.35 6.74 -32.13
CA LEU A 90 6.96 6.29 -31.96
C LEU A 90 6.15 7.31 -31.13
N GLU A 91 5.62 8.33 -31.81
CA GLU A 91 4.48 9.09 -31.29
C GLU A 91 3.28 8.13 -31.11
N LYS A 92 3.04 7.68 -29.88
CA LYS A 92 1.71 7.28 -29.43
C LYS A 92 1.07 8.48 -28.73
N PRO A 93 -0.18 8.84 -29.05
CA PRO A 93 -0.83 10.00 -28.45
C PRO A 93 -1.05 9.74 -26.96
N PHE A 94 -0.34 10.49 -26.12
CA PHE A 94 -0.71 10.68 -24.72
C PHE A 94 -1.96 11.55 -24.72
N VAL A 95 -3.11 10.95 -24.44
CA VAL A 95 -4.30 11.73 -24.09
C VAL A 95 -4.06 12.19 -22.65
N ASN A 96 -3.74 13.48 -22.47
CA ASN A 96 -3.92 14.13 -21.18
C ASN A 96 -5.40 14.03 -20.82
N VAL A 97 -5.76 13.06 -19.98
CA VAL A 97 -7.11 12.97 -19.43
C VAL A 97 -7.16 13.93 -18.25
N THR A 98 -7.51 15.18 -18.52
CA THR A 98 -7.86 16.16 -17.49
C THR A 98 -9.05 15.60 -16.70
N PHE A 99 -8.97 15.57 -15.37
CA PHE A 99 -10.09 15.14 -14.53
C PHE A 99 -11.23 16.16 -14.65
N ASP A 100 -12.31 15.78 -15.33
CA ASP A 100 -13.53 16.58 -15.44
C ASP A 100 -14.65 15.93 -14.61
N LEU A 101 -14.96 16.55 -13.48
CA LEU A 101 -16.01 16.11 -12.57
C LEU A 101 -17.38 15.97 -13.25
N SER A 102 -17.73 16.89 -14.16
CA SER A 102 -19.01 16.88 -14.87
C SER A 102 -19.09 15.71 -15.87
N GLU A 103 -17.98 15.43 -16.55
CA GLU A 103 -17.88 14.28 -17.45
C GLU A 103 -17.95 12.95 -16.67
N VAL A 104 -17.20 12.84 -15.57
CA VAL A 104 -17.19 11.64 -14.72
C VAL A 104 -18.58 11.37 -14.15
N LYS A 105 -19.25 12.41 -13.64
CA LYS A 105 -20.62 12.31 -13.10
C LYS A 105 -21.64 11.86 -14.13
N SER A 106 -21.67 12.52 -15.30
CA SER A 106 -22.61 12.17 -16.37
C SER A 106 -22.35 10.75 -16.91
N THR A 107 -21.07 10.36 -17.01
CA THR A 107 -20.66 9.01 -17.39
C THR A 107 -21.12 7.99 -16.35
N ALA A 108 -20.94 8.26 -15.07
CA ALA A 108 -21.36 7.39 -13.99
C ALA A 108 -22.87 7.12 -14.04
N ILE A 109 -23.68 8.19 -14.08
CA ILE A 109 -25.14 8.06 -14.18
C ILE A 109 -25.53 7.17 -15.37
N LYS A 110 -24.91 7.39 -16.54
CA LYS A 110 -25.16 6.59 -17.75
C LYS A 110 -24.76 5.12 -17.58
N GLN A 111 -23.62 4.83 -16.94
CA GLN A 111 -23.14 3.46 -16.76
C GLN A 111 -23.95 2.68 -15.71
N PHE A 112 -24.35 3.34 -14.63
CA PHE A 112 -25.18 2.74 -13.57
C PHE A 112 -26.62 2.50 -14.06
N THR A 113 -27.22 3.46 -14.76
CA THR A 113 -28.57 3.30 -15.32
C THR A 113 -28.67 2.18 -16.35
N LYS A 114 -27.63 1.96 -17.16
CA LYS A 114 -27.53 0.80 -18.07
C LYS A 114 -27.56 -0.57 -17.35
N ARG A 115 -27.34 -0.59 -16.04
CA ARG A 115 -27.22 -1.81 -15.21
C ARG A 115 -28.31 -1.89 -14.13
N ASP A 116 -29.46 -1.28 -14.43
CA ASP A 116 -30.67 -1.24 -13.61
C ASP A 116 -30.55 -0.51 -12.27
N PHE A 117 -29.57 0.38 -12.12
CA PHE A 117 -29.56 1.32 -11.00
C PHE A 117 -30.44 2.52 -11.32
N LYS A 118 -31.27 2.90 -10.35
CA LYS A 118 -32.04 4.15 -10.38
C LYS A 118 -31.28 5.20 -9.58
N LEU A 119 -31.01 6.35 -10.19
CA LEU A 119 -30.50 7.50 -9.45
C LEU A 119 -31.61 8.02 -8.52
N VAL A 120 -31.31 8.11 -7.22
CA VAL A 120 -32.23 8.61 -6.19
C VAL A 120 -31.91 10.05 -5.86
N ASP A 121 -30.64 10.34 -5.64
CA ASP A 121 -30.14 11.67 -5.29
C ASP A 121 -28.74 11.87 -5.85
N SER A 122 -28.36 13.13 -6.09
CA SER A 122 -27.04 13.50 -6.56
C SER A 122 -26.66 14.91 -6.13
N SER A 123 -25.58 15.03 -5.36
CA SER A 123 -24.91 16.28 -5.04
C SER A 123 -23.73 16.52 -6.01
N GLU A 124 -22.84 17.46 -5.70
CA GLU A 124 -21.67 17.77 -6.54
C GLU A 124 -20.79 16.54 -6.81
N ILE A 125 -20.37 15.86 -5.73
CA ILE A 125 -19.50 14.67 -5.78
C ILE A 125 -20.19 13.39 -5.31
N ASP A 126 -21.29 13.48 -4.55
CA ASP A 126 -21.99 12.29 -4.06
C ASP A 126 -23.16 11.89 -4.96
N MET A 127 -23.37 10.58 -5.06
CA MET A 127 -24.49 9.98 -5.76
C MET A 127 -25.10 8.86 -4.94
N GLN A 128 -26.43 8.86 -4.88
CA GLN A 128 -27.21 7.77 -4.32
C GLN A 128 -27.89 6.99 -5.43
N PHE A 129 -27.60 5.69 -5.53
CA PHE A 129 -28.25 4.78 -6.45
C PHE A 129 -29.06 3.71 -5.72
N LEU A 130 -30.19 3.31 -6.31
CA LEU A 130 -31.03 2.21 -5.85
C LEU A 130 -31.00 1.07 -6.87
N LYS A 131 -30.63 -0.13 -6.42
CA LYS A 131 -30.77 -1.37 -7.20
C LYS A 131 -31.48 -2.44 -6.38
N GLY A 132 -32.59 -2.94 -6.91
CA GLY A 132 -33.51 -3.78 -6.14
C GLY A 132 -34.04 -3.02 -4.93
N ASN A 133 -33.70 -3.48 -3.72
CA ASN A 133 -34.04 -2.84 -2.44
C ASN A 133 -32.80 -2.37 -1.65
N ARG A 134 -31.69 -2.07 -2.34
CA ARG A 134 -30.42 -1.65 -1.74
C ARG A 134 -30.02 -0.27 -2.23
N ASN A 135 -29.75 0.63 -1.29
CA ASN A 135 -29.15 1.94 -1.56
C ASN A 135 -27.62 1.84 -1.57
N PHE A 136 -27.01 2.52 -2.52
CA PHE A 136 -25.57 2.65 -2.70
C PHE A 136 -25.24 4.14 -2.65
N TYR A 137 -24.36 4.53 -1.72
CA TYR A 137 -23.93 5.90 -1.50
C TYR A 137 -22.49 6.02 -1.96
N LEU A 138 -22.29 6.53 -3.16
CA LEU A 138 -20.99 6.54 -3.82
C LEU A 138 -20.52 7.98 -4.02
N THR A 139 -19.24 8.23 -3.74
CA THR A 139 -18.60 9.53 -3.94
C THR A 139 -17.69 9.44 -5.17
N ILE A 140 -17.66 10.48 -6.01
CA ILE A 140 -16.70 10.56 -7.12
C ILE A 140 -15.30 10.71 -6.53
N PHE A 141 -14.39 9.85 -6.93
CA PHE A 141 -13.01 9.90 -6.48
C PHE A 141 -12.20 10.89 -7.32
N ASN A 142 -11.62 11.87 -6.66
CA ASN A 142 -10.70 12.83 -7.25
C ASN A 142 -9.25 12.49 -6.84
N PRO A 143 -8.39 11.99 -7.75
CA PRO A 143 -7.03 11.59 -7.40
C PRO A 143 -6.11 12.75 -6.98
N GLU A 144 -6.50 14.00 -7.25
CA GLU A 144 -5.72 15.19 -6.90
C GLU A 144 -6.00 15.68 -5.47
N GLU A 145 -7.02 15.15 -4.80
CA GLU A 145 -7.35 15.48 -3.43
C GLU A 145 -6.46 14.76 -2.41
N ASP A 146 -6.34 15.36 -1.23
CA ASP A 146 -5.59 14.78 -0.12
C ASP A 146 -6.34 13.56 0.46
N THR A 147 -5.59 12.51 0.83
CA THR A 147 -6.10 11.31 1.52
C THR A 147 -7.03 11.63 2.70
N THR A 148 -6.74 12.70 3.45
CA THR A 148 -7.56 13.14 4.58
C THR A 148 -8.97 13.57 4.19
N VAL A 149 -9.14 14.16 2.99
CA VAL A 149 -10.45 14.53 2.44
C VAL A 149 -11.24 13.26 2.09
N HIS A 150 -10.58 12.28 1.48
CA HIS A 150 -11.20 10.99 1.17
C HIS A 150 -11.63 10.22 2.43
N TYR A 151 -10.84 10.26 3.51
CA TYR A 151 -11.23 9.67 4.79
C TYR A 151 -12.46 10.37 5.38
N ALA A 152 -12.52 11.70 5.32
CA ALA A 152 -13.68 12.45 5.82
C ALA A 152 -14.97 12.05 5.10
N HIS A 153 -14.92 11.84 3.78
CA HIS A 153 -16.07 11.33 3.02
C HIS A 153 -16.48 9.92 3.45
N LEU A 154 -15.53 9.01 3.63
CA LEU A 154 -15.82 7.65 4.11
C LEU A 154 -16.42 7.66 5.53
N ASP A 155 -15.91 8.50 6.42
CA ASP A 155 -16.42 8.68 7.78
C ASP A 155 -17.85 9.22 7.80
N GLU A 156 -18.17 10.20 6.95
CA GLU A 156 -19.53 10.75 6.84
C GLU A 156 -20.53 9.67 6.37
N LYS A 157 -20.12 8.84 5.41
CA LYS A 157 -20.99 7.81 4.84
C LYS A 157 -20.96 6.49 5.62
N CYS A 158 -20.08 6.30 6.61
CA CYS A 158 -19.95 5.02 7.36
C CYS A 158 -21.21 4.60 8.15
N GLN A 159 -22.19 5.48 8.29
CA GLN A 159 -23.52 5.18 8.82
C GLN A 159 -24.37 4.31 7.86
N TYR A 160 -24.01 4.25 6.58
CA TYR A 160 -24.70 3.46 5.56
C TYR A 160 -23.98 2.16 5.25
N LYS A 161 -24.72 1.15 4.79
CA LYS A 161 -24.15 -0.18 4.51
C LYS A 161 -23.31 -0.23 3.24
N ASN A 162 -23.84 0.23 2.10
CA ASN A 162 -23.17 0.14 0.81
C ASN A 162 -22.61 1.51 0.44
N ILE A 163 -21.31 1.69 0.62
CA ILE A 163 -20.61 2.94 0.35
C ILE A 163 -19.43 2.69 -0.58
N GLY A 164 -18.78 3.75 -1.05
CA GLY A 164 -17.51 3.65 -1.75
C GLY A 164 -17.33 4.74 -2.79
N PHE A 165 -16.51 4.44 -3.81
CA PHE A 165 -16.01 5.43 -4.74
C PHE A 165 -16.33 5.11 -6.19
N ILE A 166 -16.53 6.16 -6.99
CA ILE A 166 -16.64 6.10 -8.46
C ILE A 166 -15.36 6.68 -9.03
N CYS A 167 -14.61 5.85 -9.73
CA CYS A 167 -13.29 6.14 -10.26
C CYS A 167 -13.35 6.23 -11.79
N GLN A 168 -12.67 7.22 -12.36
CA GLN A 168 -12.66 7.43 -13.81
C GLN A 168 -11.96 6.28 -14.55
N ASN A 169 -10.85 5.79 -14.00
CA ASN A 169 -9.95 4.83 -14.63
C ASN A 169 -9.34 3.85 -13.60
N GLU A 170 -8.51 2.92 -14.07
CA GLU A 170 -7.89 1.88 -13.23
C GLU A 170 -6.89 2.45 -12.21
N ALA A 171 -6.14 3.50 -12.58
CA ALA A 171 -5.20 4.14 -11.66
C ALA A 171 -5.93 4.76 -10.47
N ALA A 172 -7.01 5.50 -10.74
CA ALA A 172 -7.89 6.06 -9.71
C ALA A 172 -8.54 4.97 -8.84
N ALA A 173 -8.98 3.86 -9.44
CA ALA A 173 -9.59 2.75 -8.72
C ALA A 173 -8.60 2.06 -7.76
N LYS A 174 -7.34 1.89 -8.19
CA LYS A 174 -6.28 1.37 -7.34
C LYS A 174 -6.00 2.29 -6.16
N SER A 175 -5.82 3.59 -6.41
CA SER A 175 -5.62 4.59 -5.34
C SER A 175 -6.79 4.61 -4.35
N ALA A 176 -8.04 4.61 -4.84
CA ALA A 176 -9.23 4.57 -3.99
C ALA A 176 -9.29 3.29 -3.14
N THR A 177 -8.85 2.15 -3.69
CA THR A 177 -8.78 0.88 -2.98
C THR A 177 -7.75 0.92 -1.86
N ASP A 178 -6.54 1.41 -2.14
CA ASP A 178 -5.47 1.54 -1.14
C ASP A 178 -5.91 2.46 0.01
N ILE A 179 -6.45 3.64 -0.32
CA ILE A 179 -7.00 4.59 0.65
C ILE A 179 -8.11 3.96 1.49
N THR A 180 -9.02 3.22 0.86
CA THR A 180 -10.12 2.60 1.60
C THR A 180 -9.64 1.48 2.52
N ASN A 181 -8.65 0.70 2.12
CA ASN A 181 -8.06 -0.34 2.96
C ASN A 181 -7.37 0.26 4.19
N GLU A 182 -6.57 1.30 4.01
CA GLU A 182 -5.95 2.03 5.12
C GLU A 182 -7.00 2.64 6.05
N TRP A 183 -8.04 3.28 5.51
CA TRP A 183 -9.14 3.81 6.31
C TRP A 183 -9.85 2.71 7.09
N LEU A 184 -10.14 1.58 6.44
CA LEU A 184 -10.77 0.44 7.11
C LEU A 184 -9.95 0.03 8.31
N GLU A 185 -8.61 -0.06 8.25
CA GLU A 185 -7.77 -0.44 9.39
C GLU A 185 -8.05 0.38 10.66
N THR A 186 -8.40 1.66 10.52
CA THR A 186 -8.72 2.57 11.63
C THR A 186 -10.04 2.24 12.36
N LEU A 187 -10.95 1.48 11.73
CA LEU A 187 -12.26 1.18 12.28
C LEU A 187 -12.29 -0.03 13.21
N GLU A 188 -13.24 -0.03 14.15
CA GLU A 188 -13.53 -1.20 14.98
C GLU A 188 -14.13 -2.37 14.16
N ALA A 189 -13.86 -3.60 14.60
CA ALA A 189 -14.29 -4.82 13.91
C ALA A 189 -15.80 -4.92 13.61
N PRO A 190 -16.73 -4.47 14.49
CA PRO A 190 -18.17 -4.50 14.19
C PRO A 190 -18.54 -3.59 13.01
N ARG A 191 -17.93 -2.40 12.92
CA ARG A 191 -18.17 -1.46 11.81
C ARG A 191 -17.63 -2.01 10.49
N LYS A 192 -16.41 -2.56 10.51
CA LYS A 192 -15.81 -3.24 9.34
C LYS A 192 -16.73 -4.32 8.75
N LYS A 193 -17.37 -5.13 9.60
CA LYS A 193 -18.28 -6.21 9.18
C LYS A 193 -19.64 -5.72 8.67
N PHE A 194 -20.07 -4.54 9.09
CA PHE A 194 -21.33 -3.95 8.63
C PHE A 194 -21.21 -3.39 7.22
N LEU A 195 -20.09 -2.76 6.92
CA LEU A 195 -19.85 -2.05 5.67
C LEU A 195 -19.64 -3.00 4.49
N THR A 196 -20.07 -2.55 3.32
CA THR A 196 -19.75 -3.12 2.02
C THR A 196 -19.18 -1.99 1.18
N ILE A 197 -17.88 -2.02 0.93
CA ILE A 197 -17.16 -1.05 0.11
C ILE A 197 -17.32 -1.44 -1.36
N ASN A 198 -17.66 -0.47 -2.20
CA ASN A 198 -17.88 -0.64 -3.62
C ASN A 198 -17.00 0.34 -4.38
N ILE A 199 -16.04 -0.16 -5.15
CA ILE A 199 -15.18 0.66 -6.01
C ILE A 199 -15.63 0.45 -7.46
N ALA A 200 -16.18 1.49 -8.09
CA ALA A 200 -16.68 1.44 -9.45
C ALA A 200 -15.68 2.08 -10.41
N ASN A 201 -15.10 1.31 -11.33
CA ASN A 201 -14.25 1.83 -12.40
C ASN A 201 -15.09 2.08 -13.67
N LEU A 202 -15.24 3.35 -14.05
CA LEU A 202 -16.04 3.75 -15.21
C LEU A 202 -15.49 3.24 -16.54
N ASP A 203 -14.17 3.15 -16.71
CA ASP A 203 -13.57 2.63 -17.93
C ASP A 203 -13.78 1.12 -18.06
N ALA A 204 -13.63 0.37 -16.96
CA ALA A 204 -13.97 -1.05 -16.94
C ALA A 204 -15.47 -1.27 -17.24
N MET A 205 -16.35 -0.43 -16.66
CA MET A 205 -17.78 -0.45 -16.95
C MET A 205 -18.11 -0.07 -18.41
N LYS A 206 -17.34 0.82 -19.06
CA LYS A 206 -17.55 1.10 -20.49
C LYS A 206 -17.22 -0.13 -21.35
N GLN A 207 -16.19 -0.87 -20.98
CA GLN A 207 -15.69 -2.03 -21.75
C GLN A 207 -16.52 -3.29 -21.53
N ASN A 208 -17.05 -3.51 -20.33
CA ASN A 208 -17.84 -4.70 -20.02
C ASN A 208 -19.09 -4.35 -19.19
N LEU A 209 -20.27 -4.69 -19.72
CA LEU A 209 -21.57 -4.45 -19.10
C LEU A 209 -21.81 -5.24 -17.81
N GLU A 210 -21.11 -6.36 -17.62
CA GLU A 210 -21.26 -7.21 -16.43
C GLU A 210 -20.45 -6.70 -15.23
N ILE A 211 -19.41 -5.89 -15.48
CA ILE A 211 -18.59 -5.30 -14.41
C ILE A 211 -19.39 -4.20 -13.72
N LEU A 212 -19.38 -4.24 -12.38
CA LEU A 212 -20.12 -3.33 -11.52
C LEU A 212 -19.23 -2.68 -10.47
N PHE A 213 -18.54 -3.50 -9.68
CA PHE A 213 -17.60 -3.09 -8.65
C PHE A 213 -16.38 -4.02 -8.71
N GLN A 214 -15.22 -3.50 -8.30
CA GLN A 214 -13.99 -4.27 -8.08
C GLN A 214 -13.96 -4.84 -6.67
#